data_AF-A0A924AFE4-F1
#
_entry.id   AF-A0A924AFE4-F1
#
_cell.length_a   1.000
_cell.length_b   1.000
_cell.length_c   1.000
_cell.angle_alpha   90.00
_cell.angle_beta   90.00
_cell.angle_gamma   90.00
#
_symmetry.space_group_name_H-M   'P 1'
#
loop_
_entity.id
_entity.type
_entity.pdbx_description
1 polymer ?
#
loop_
_entity_poly.entity_id
_entity_poly.type
_entity_poly.pdbx_seq_one_letter_code
_entity_poly.pdbx_strand_id
1 'polypeptide(L)'
;MNNLELKNHLIFFKQNVVNLQNQDIYAKIDEHFDRTVFLNNIDFLERNSLIVEDDNRNSTYSITDKGQKFLTQIIEEDKYISEKERIEFEKSKIDLVLAKKMLKEYPYTKWLARIGAFIGIVLGLKELGILITKWLLL
;
A
#
# COMPACT_ATOMS: atom_id res chain seq x y z
N MET A 1 -11.54 -17.81 8.85
CA MET A 1 -11.87 -16.39 8.99
C MET A 1 -10.70 -15.56 8.48
N ASN A 2 -10.93 -14.63 7.57
CA ASN A 2 -9.86 -13.74 7.08
C ASN A 2 -9.63 -12.56 8.05
N ASN A 3 -8.55 -11.78 7.86
CA ASN A 3 -8.20 -10.66 8.75
C ASN A 3 -9.28 -9.56 8.78
N LEU A 4 -9.97 -9.32 7.67
CA LEU A 4 -11.04 -8.32 7.58
C LEU A 4 -12.27 -8.75 8.40
N GLU A 5 -12.69 -10.00 8.28
CA GLU A 5 -13.76 -10.60 9.08
C GLU A 5 -13.39 -10.57 10.56
N LEU A 6 -12.18 -10.99 10.91
CA LEU A 6 -11.65 -10.94 12.29
C LEU A 6 -11.71 -9.53 12.88
N LYS A 7 -11.19 -8.55 12.14
CA LYS A 7 -11.24 -7.14 12.52
C LYS A 7 -12.67 -6.69 12.78
N ASN A 8 -13.59 -6.97 11.85
CA ASN A 8 -14.98 -6.53 11.97
C ASN A 8 -15.69 -7.16 13.18
N HIS A 9 -15.50 -8.47 13.40
CA HIS A 9 -16.09 -9.14 14.57
C HIS A 9 -15.50 -8.57 15.87
N LEU A 10 -14.18 -8.42 15.98
CA LEU A 10 -13.55 -7.86 17.18
C LEU A 10 -13.94 -6.40 17.44
N ILE A 11 -14.12 -5.59 16.40
CA ILE A 11 -14.69 -4.24 16.54
C ILE A 11 -16.10 -4.30 17.11
N PHE A 12 -16.94 -5.21 16.61
CA PHE A 12 -18.31 -5.38 17.09
C PHE A 12 -18.34 -5.76 18.58
N PHE A 13 -17.54 -6.74 19.01
CA PHE A 13 -17.40 -7.13 20.43
C PHE A 13 -16.79 -6.03 21.30
N LYS A 14 -15.98 -5.13 20.74
CA LYS A 14 -15.43 -3.98 21.47
C LYS A 14 -16.47 -2.86 21.66
N GLN A 15 -17.37 -2.69 20.70
CA GLN A 15 -18.36 -1.61 20.70
C GLN A 15 -19.68 -1.98 21.37
N ASN A 16 -20.00 -3.28 21.41
CA ASN A 16 -21.27 -3.78 21.92
C ASN A 16 -21.03 -4.82 23.02
N VAL A 17 -21.91 -4.81 24.03
CA VAL A 17 -22.05 -5.95 24.95
C VAL A 17 -22.82 -7.04 24.20
N VAL A 18 -22.13 -8.12 23.85
CA VAL A 18 -22.72 -9.20 23.04
C VAL A 18 -23.32 -10.25 23.96
N ASN A 19 -24.63 -10.12 24.24
CA ASN A 19 -25.40 -11.11 24.98
C ASN A 19 -26.35 -11.83 24.03
N LEU A 20 -26.09 -13.10 23.72
CA LEU A 20 -26.86 -13.88 22.75
C LEU A 20 -28.28 -14.26 23.24
N GLN A 21 -28.61 -14.01 24.50
CA GLN A 21 -29.99 -14.15 25.01
C GLN A 21 -30.82 -12.89 24.78
N ASN A 22 -30.18 -11.74 24.57
CA ASN A 22 -30.88 -10.49 24.30
C ASN A 22 -31.33 -10.43 22.83
N GLN A 23 -32.64 -10.33 22.58
CA GLN A 23 -33.15 -10.25 21.21
C GLN A 23 -32.66 -9.00 20.44
N ASP A 24 -32.43 -7.89 21.15
CA ASP A 24 -31.98 -6.62 20.54
C ASP A 24 -30.58 -6.73 19.94
N ILE A 25 -29.74 -7.67 20.43
CA ILE A 25 -28.40 -7.85 19.85
C ILE A 25 -28.48 -8.38 18.43
N TYR A 26 -29.48 -9.21 18.12
CA TYR A 26 -29.61 -9.83 16.81
C TYR A 26 -29.96 -8.81 15.74
N ALA A 27 -30.74 -7.78 16.07
CA ALA A 27 -30.97 -6.67 15.16
C ALA A 27 -29.66 -5.97 14.78
N LYS A 28 -28.78 -5.71 15.76
CA LYS A 28 -27.45 -5.11 15.53
C LYS A 28 -26.50 -6.04 14.79
N ILE A 29 -26.59 -7.35 15.01
CA ILE A 29 -25.80 -8.34 14.28
C ILE A 29 -26.23 -8.32 12.82
N ASP A 30 -27.53 -8.40 12.54
CA ASP A 30 -28.07 -8.45 11.17
C ASP A 30 -27.78 -7.17 10.36
N GLU A 31 -27.61 -6.02 11.02
CA GLU A 31 -27.19 -4.76 10.39
C GLU A 31 -25.77 -4.82 9.79
N HIS A 32 -24.90 -5.68 10.33
CA HIS A 32 -23.47 -5.69 10.02
C HIS A 32 -22.94 -7.04 9.54
N PHE A 33 -23.65 -8.14 9.82
CA PHE A 33 -23.20 -9.50 9.60
C PHE A 33 -24.36 -10.41 9.18
N ASP A 34 -24.05 -11.46 8.43
CA ASP A 34 -24.95 -12.62 8.38
C ASP A 34 -24.96 -13.28 9.77
N ARG A 35 -26.14 -13.42 10.36
CA ARG A 35 -26.31 -13.98 11.71
C ARG A 35 -25.70 -15.36 11.86
N THR A 36 -25.90 -16.24 10.88
CA THR A 36 -25.41 -17.61 10.92
C THR A 36 -23.89 -17.62 10.88
N VAL A 37 -23.29 -16.80 10.02
CA VAL A 37 -21.84 -16.63 9.94
C VAL A 37 -21.29 -16.06 11.25
N PHE A 38 -21.92 -15.03 11.82
CA PHE A 38 -21.50 -14.43 13.08
C PHE A 38 -21.48 -15.46 14.21
N LEU A 39 -22.57 -16.22 14.38
CA LEU A 39 -22.68 -17.23 15.43
C LEU A 39 -21.66 -18.36 15.25
N ASN A 40 -21.45 -18.83 14.02
CA ASN A 40 -20.44 -19.87 13.73
C ASN A 40 -19.01 -19.41 14.04
N ASN A 41 -18.74 -18.11 13.97
CA ASN A 41 -17.42 -17.54 14.24
C ASN A 41 -17.13 -17.38 15.74
N ILE A 42 -18.13 -17.45 16.62
CA ILE A 42 -17.93 -17.32 18.07
C ILE A 42 -16.99 -18.40 18.60
N ASP A 43 -17.24 -19.67 18.25
CA ASP A 43 -16.39 -20.80 18.67
C ASP A 43 -14.93 -20.62 18.19
N PHE A 44 -14.73 -20.10 16.99
CA PHE A 44 -13.38 -19.79 16.51
C PHE A 44 -12.71 -18.70 17.35
N LEU A 45 -13.41 -17.60 17.63
CA LEU A 45 -12.87 -16.48 18.40
C LEU A 45 -12.54 -16.87 19.85
N GLU A 46 -13.39 -17.70 20.46
CA GLU A 46 -13.21 -18.21 21.82
C GLU A 46 -12.04 -19.20 21.91
N ARG A 47 -11.95 -20.17 21.00
CA ARG A 47 -10.82 -21.12 20.93
C ARG A 47 -9.47 -20.43 20.75
N ASN A 48 -9.45 -19.29 20.06
CA ASN A 48 -8.26 -18.47 19.88
C ASN A 48 -8.03 -17.48 21.03
N SER A 49 -8.87 -17.51 22.07
CA SER A 49 -8.83 -16.63 23.24
C SER A 49 -8.92 -15.14 22.88
N LEU A 50 -9.61 -14.82 21.78
CA LEU A 50 -9.83 -13.43 21.35
C LEU A 50 -11.06 -12.82 22.02
N ILE A 51 -12.04 -13.66 22.32
CA ILE A 51 -13.19 -13.33 23.15
C ILE A 51 -13.30 -14.36 24.29
N VAL A 52 -14.07 -14.03 25.31
CA VAL A 52 -14.37 -14.91 26.44
C VAL A 52 -15.84 -14.76 26.83
N GLU A 53 -16.49 -15.87 27.13
CA GLU A 53 -17.82 -15.88 27.76
C GLU A 53 -17.68 -15.57 29.25
N ASP A 54 -18.56 -14.72 29.79
CA ASP A 54 -18.64 -14.46 31.23
C ASP A 54 -19.14 -15.71 31.98
N ASP A 55 -18.35 -16.17 32.96
CA ASP A 55 -18.60 -17.36 33.79
C ASP A 55 -19.96 -17.34 34.51
N ASN A 56 -20.59 -16.16 34.64
CA ASN A 56 -21.94 -16.00 35.23
C ASN A 56 -23.11 -16.43 34.32
N ARG A 57 -22.85 -17.18 33.24
CA ARG A 57 -23.84 -17.97 32.45
C ARG A 57 -24.95 -17.17 31.79
N ASN A 58 -24.60 -16.19 30.96
CA ASN A 58 -25.63 -15.49 30.18
C ASN A 58 -25.29 -15.33 28.69
N SER A 59 -24.47 -16.23 28.13
CA SER A 59 -24.03 -16.16 26.72
C SER A 59 -23.57 -14.76 26.36
N THR A 60 -22.87 -14.14 27.32
CA THR A 60 -22.40 -12.77 27.27
C THR A 60 -20.91 -12.83 27.02
N TYR A 61 -20.49 -12.25 25.91
CA TYR A 61 -19.14 -12.34 25.42
C TYR A 61 -18.48 -10.97 25.49
N SER A 62 -17.22 -10.98 25.90
CA SER A 62 -16.37 -9.80 25.94
C SER A 62 -15.04 -10.06 25.24
N ILE A 63 -14.44 -9.00 24.71
CA ILE A 63 -13.12 -9.08 24.08
C ILE A 63 -12.03 -9.23 25.16
N THR A 64 -11.10 -10.16 24.96
CA THR A 64 -9.97 -10.35 25.88
C THR A 64 -8.85 -9.34 25.61
N ASP A 65 -7.88 -9.21 26.52
CA ASP A 65 -6.66 -8.43 26.28
C ASP A 65 -5.89 -8.89 25.03
N LYS A 66 -5.88 -10.20 24.78
CA LYS A 66 -5.27 -10.77 23.58
C LYS A 66 -6.04 -10.34 22.32
N GLY A 67 -7.37 -10.40 22.36
CA GLY A 67 -8.23 -9.92 21.28
C GLY A 67 -8.04 -8.43 20.99
N GLN A 68 -7.92 -7.61 22.03
CA GLN A 68 -7.65 -6.18 21.87
C GLN A 68 -6.28 -5.91 21.25
N LYS A 69 -5.22 -6.58 21.72
CA LYS A 69 -3.87 -6.45 21.14
C LYS A 69 -3.86 -6.86 19.67
N PHE A 70 -4.52 -7.96 19.35
CA PHE A 70 -4.63 -8.46 17.98
C PHE A 70 -5.40 -7.48 17.07
N LEU A 71 -6.51 -6.91 17.56
CA LEU A 71 -7.25 -5.89 16.83
C LEU A 71 -6.38 -4.64 16.54
N THR A 72 -5.60 -4.18 17.53
CA THR A 72 -4.68 -3.07 17.34
C THR A 72 -3.63 -3.38 16.27
N GLN A 73 -3.05 -4.58 16.29
CA GLN A 73 -2.08 -5.01 15.28
C GLN A 73 -2.66 -4.99 13.86
N ILE A 74 -3.87 -5.53 13.66
CA ILE A 74 -4.51 -5.50 12.34
C ILE A 74 -4.76 -4.05 11.87
N ILE A 75 -5.23 -3.17 12.77
CA ILE A 75 -5.47 -1.77 12.43
C ILE A 75 -4.18 -1.04 12.05
N GLU A 76 -3.08 -1.30 12.76
CA GLU A 76 -1.77 -0.72 12.46
C GLU A 76 -1.20 -1.24 11.14
N GLU A 77 -1.34 -2.54 10.87
CA GLU A 77 -0.91 -3.16 9.62
C GLU A 77 -1.67 -2.60 8.41
N ASP A 78 -3.00 -2.49 8.50
CA ASP A 78 -3.84 -1.87 7.47
C ASP A 78 -3.42 -0.42 7.19
N LYS A 79 -3.13 0.35 8.25
CA LYS A 79 -2.64 1.73 8.12
C LYS A 79 -1.29 1.76 7.41
N TYR A 80 -0.36 0.91 7.83
CA TYR A 80 0.97 0.83 7.22
C TYR A 80 0.90 0.48 5.73
N ILE A 81 0.08 -0.50 5.36
CA ILE A 81 -0.12 -0.90 3.96
C ILE A 81 -0.71 0.27 3.16
N SER A 82 -1.76 0.92 3.67
CA SER A 82 -2.39 2.05 2.98
C SER A 82 -1.43 3.23 2.78
N GLU A 83 -0.55 3.51 3.75
CA GLU A 83 0.47 4.54 3.64
C GLU A 83 1.55 4.16 2.61
N LYS A 84 2.00 2.91 2.62
CA LYS A 84 2.96 2.39 1.65
C LYS A 84 2.42 2.49 0.23
N GLU A 85 1.17 2.08 0.01
CA GLU A 85 0.50 2.21 -1.29
C GLU A 85 0.36 3.66 -1.74
N ARG A 86 0.06 4.59 -0.81
CA ARG A 86 0.02 6.02 -1.12
C ARG A 86 1.38 6.54 -1.57
N ILE A 87 2.44 6.18 -0.85
CA ILE A 87 3.82 6.59 -1.19
C ILE A 87 4.25 6.00 -2.54
N GLU A 88 3.97 4.73 -2.79
CA GLU A 88 4.29 4.08 -4.08
C GLU A 88 3.52 4.73 -5.24
N PHE A 89 2.26 5.08 -5.02
CA PHE A 89 1.45 5.80 -5.99
C PHE A 89 2.01 7.21 -6.26
N GLU A 90 2.39 7.97 -5.23
CA GLU A 90 3.03 9.28 -5.39
C GLU A 90 4.36 9.19 -6.13
N LYS A 91 5.18 8.19 -5.83
CA LYS A 91 6.43 7.92 -6.54
C LYS A 91 6.19 7.62 -8.02
N SER A 92 5.21 6.75 -8.34
CA SER A 92 4.88 6.44 -9.72
C SER A 92 4.41 7.66 -10.53
N LYS A 93 3.71 8.61 -9.88
CA LYS A 93 3.33 9.89 -10.51
C LYS A 93 4.55 10.74 -10.82
N ILE A 94 5.51 10.82 -9.89
CA ILE A 94 6.77 11.55 -10.10
C ILE A 94 7.55 10.93 -11.27
N ASP A 95 7.66 9.61 -11.29
CA ASP A 95 8.34 8.88 -12.37
C ASP A 95 7.65 9.12 -13.72
N LEU A 96 6.32 9.13 -13.75
CA LEU A 96 5.55 9.45 -14.96
C LEU A 96 5.79 10.90 -15.44
N VAL A 97 5.83 11.86 -14.53
CA VAL A 97 6.13 13.26 -14.86
C VAL A 97 7.54 13.41 -15.41
N LEU A 98 8.52 12.75 -14.76
CA LEU A 98 9.90 12.74 -15.21
C LEU A 98 10.04 12.09 -16.59
N ALA A 99 9.40 10.94 -16.81
CA ALA A 99 9.39 10.26 -18.10
C ALA A 99 8.79 11.14 -19.22
N LYS A 100 7.68 11.83 -18.94
CA LYS A 100 7.09 12.80 -19.90
C LYS A 100 8.03 13.97 -20.19
N LYS A 101 8.73 14.49 -19.17
CA LYS A 101 9.72 15.55 -19.34
C LYS A 101 10.90 15.08 -20.21
N MET A 102 11.44 13.90 -19.93
CA MET A 102 12.50 13.30 -20.74
C MET A 102 12.05 13.06 -22.18
N LEU A 103 10.85 12.53 -22.41
CA LEU A 103 10.31 12.35 -23.77
C LEU A 103 10.17 13.68 -24.53
N LYS A 104 9.79 14.76 -23.84
CA LYS A 104 9.69 16.10 -24.43
C LYS A 104 11.06 16.70 -24.74
N GLU A 105 12.06 16.48 -23.89
CA GLU A 105 13.43 17.00 -24.06
C GLU A 105 14.29 16.13 -25.00
N TYR A 106 13.94 14.86 -25.19
CA TYR A 106 14.64 13.89 -26.03
C TYR A 106 14.94 14.37 -27.47
N PRO A 107 14.00 14.96 -28.24
CA PRO A 107 14.32 15.47 -29.58
C PRO A 107 15.35 16.61 -29.55
N TYR A 108 15.32 17.46 -28.51
CA TYR A 108 16.22 18.60 -28.35
C TYR A 108 17.64 18.13 -28.00
N THR A 109 17.78 17.25 -27.01
CA THR A 109 19.08 16.66 -26.64
C THR A 109 19.66 15.84 -27.78
N LYS A 110 18.84 15.10 -28.53
CA LYS A 110 19.29 14.36 -29.72
C LYS A 110 19.78 15.28 -30.85
N TRP A 111 19.16 16.44 -31.04
CA TRP A 111 19.58 17.40 -32.05
C TRP A 111 20.87 18.13 -31.64
N LEU A 112 21.00 18.53 -30.38
CA LEU A 112 22.24 19.11 -29.83
C LEU A 112 23.42 18.14 -29.96
N ALA A 113 23.22 16.85 -29.66
CA ALA A 113 24.25 15.83 -29.84
C ALA A 113 24.71 15.70 -31.30
N ARG A 114 23.77 15.81 -32.26
CA ARG A 114 24.09 15.79 -33.70
C ARG A 114 24.88 17.02 -34.14
N ILE A 115 24.50 18.20 -33.66
CA ILE A 115 25.23 19.45 -33.96
C ILE A 115 26.63 19.39 -33.36
N GLY A 116 26.77 18.95 -32.12
CA GLY A 116 28.07 18.79 -31.46
C GLY A 116 28.99 17.82 -32.20
N ALA A 117 28.46 16.67 -32.62
CA ALA A 117 29.20 15.70 -33.41
C ALA A 117 29.65 16.29 -34.76
N PHE A 118 28.78 17.03 -35.45
CA PHE A 118 29.11 17.67 -36.71
C PHE A 118 30.21 18.73 -36.54
N ILE A 119 30.11 19.58 -35.53
CA ILE A 119 31.13 20.59 -35.23
C ILE A 119 32.48 19.92 -34.91
N GLY A 120 32.47 18.85 -34.11
CA GLY A 120 33.68 18.10 -33.79
C GLY A 120 34.36 17.50 -35.02
N ILE A 121 33.58 16.93 -35.95
CA ILE A 121 34.11 16.39 -37.22
C ILE A 121 34.73 17.51 -38.07
N VAL A 122 34.04 18.63 -38.24
CA VAL A 122 34.53 19.75 -39.05
C VAL A 122 35.82 20.35 -38.47
N LEU A 123 35.87 20.54 -37.15
CA LEU A 123 37.07 21.05 -36.48
C LEU A 123 38.23 20.05 -36.57
N GLY A 124 37.97 18.76 -36.37
CA GLY A 124 38.99 17.72 -36.50
C GLY A 124 39.58 17.64 -37.91
N LEU A 125 38.74 17.72 -38.95
CA LEU A 125 39.21 17.76 -40.34
C LEU A 125 40.02 19.03 -40.64
N LYS A 126 39.61 20.18 -40.12
CA LYS A 126 40.33 21.45 -40.27
C LYS A 126 41.72 21.38 -39.61
N GLU A 127 41.81 20.85 -38.39
CA GLU A 127 43.08 20.69 -37.68
C GLU A 127 44.01 19.71 -38.40
N LEU A 128 43.49 18.57 -38.88
CA LEU A 128 44.25 17.61 -39.68
C LEU A 128 44.79 18.25 -40.96
N GLY A 129 43.98 19.04 -41.68
CA GLY A 129 44.42 19.77 -42.86
C GLY A 129 45.55 20.75 -42.57
N ILE A 130 45.44 21.53 -41.49
CA ILE A 130 46.51 22.46 -41.06
C ILE A 130 47.79 21.71 -40.70
N LEU A 131 47.70 20.60 -39.96
CA LEU A 131 48.84 19.75 -39.60
C LEU A 131 49.57 19.22 -40.84
N ILE A 132 48.82 18.68 -41.81
CA ILE A 132 49.37 18.14 -43.06
C ILE A 132 50.06 19.24 -43.87
N THR A 133 49.42 20.39 -44.04
CA THR A 133 50.00 21.52 -44.80
C THR A 133 51.27 22.06 -44.14
N LYS A 134 51.30 22.09 -42.80
CA LYS A 134 52.47 22.53 -42.04
C LYS A 134 53.63 21.54 -42.13
N TRP A 135 53.33 20.24 -42.26
CA TRP A 135 54.31 19.18 -42.46
C TRP A 135 54.89 19.17 -43.89
N LEU A 136 54.12 19.61 -44.88
CA LEU A 136 54.54 19.72 -46.30
C LEU A 136 55.35 20.98 -46.63
N LEU A 137 55.25 22.04 -45.81
CA LEU A 137 55.96 23.32 -45.98
C LEU A 137 57.29 23.41 -45.19
N LEU A 138 57.68 22.33 -44.51
CA LEU A 138 58.89 22.18 -43.70
C LEU A 138 59.86 21.23 -44.42
#